data_AF-A0A1H5CED6-F1
#
_entry.id   AF-A0A1H5CED6-F1
#
_cell.length_a   1.000
_cell.length_b   1.000
_cell.length_c   1.000
_cell.angle_alpha   90.00
_cell.angle_beta   90.00
_cell.angle_gamma   90.00
#
_symmetry.space_group_name_H-M   'P 1'
#
loop_
_entity.id
_entity.type
_entity.pdbx_description
1 polymer ?
#
loop_
_entity_poly.entity_id
_entity_poly.type
_entity_poly.pdbx_seq_one_letter_code
_entity_poly.pdbx_strand_id
1 'polypeptide(L)'
;MNVDTLSLVRRNYADLVDDLLTAIVGGVVNEPIPFDIKQLRYALSQPATAVRSIKGTIVGPDGLPLPEVHVFQANIDYVFSASDSSVVWQPKSTNPLDETTFYVDYFRSNTQSLLTDVNVGGVTRTLTEAIGREIATVYREIYNAYLSAFVDTAQGQSLDYVVSILGVVRLGAEYATGLATFLRDPKSSGNVTIRDGTQVATAKRIVFETTELRTLQQGQQRLDVPIRATATAKGPAGVVAPGSIVALEVPIEGIASVTNFDATVVGTVAESDVELRARAKATLQGLGMATLAALARAVFDERSTLQEVRDPNGAPGKTSAPGTVLLLVSTEPARYQSVNARIQETRAAGVLATVVARYVFVTPRMSLTLTAPLTPAGKLKLVGQLIGALQAYVDTLQAGDPADAQKMLEAINKIPEIKSAKPRFLDVITAKADINDPGVQPLVEALVAAVQAVPPSDATALATAIKTALTSDVAPLFGESRTAHRSLVVGKSGPATDAEIEAGAFQVVPPSDGNNKWSIALDMQPSDVQMAGG
;
A
#
# COMPACT_ATOMS: atom_id res chain seq x y z
N MET A 1 1.46 -8.01 -47.54
CA MET A 1 1.63 -7.40 -46.21
C MET A 1 2.46 -8.37 -45.39
N ASN A 2 3.55 -7.88 -44.80
CA ASN A 2 4.50 -8.68 -44.03
C ASN A 2 3.87 -9.16 -42.70
N VAL A 3 3.86 -10.47 -42.49
CA VAL A 3 3.24 -11.15 -41.34
C VAL A 3 3.98 -10.85 -40.03
N ASP A 4 5.28 -10.55 -40.09
CA ASP A 4 6.11 -10.23 -38.92
C ASP A 4 6.00 -8.76 -38.49
N THR A 5 5.44 -7.90 -39.36
CA THR A 5 5.11 -6.50 -39.01
C THR A 5 3.66 -6.30 -38.59
N LEU A 6 2.81 -7.34 -38.66
CA LEU A 6 1.42 -7.28 -38.19
C LEU A 6 1.34 -7.04 -36.67
N SER A 7 2.37 -7.42 -35.92
CA SER A 7 2.45 -7.30 -34.46
C SER A 7 3.21 -6.06 -33.98
N LEU A 8 3.89 -5.34 -34.87
CA LEU A 8 4.64 -4.12 -34.52
C LEU A 8 3.68 -2.94 -34.38
N VAL A 9 3.29 -2.66 -33.14
CA VAL A 9 2.44 -1.51 -32.79
C VAL A 9 3.16 -0.16 -33.05
N ARG A 10 4.47 -0.16 -33.31
CA ARG A 10 5.26 1.04 -33.62
C ARG A 10 6.13 0.85 -34.88
N ARG A 11 5.90 1.69 -35.89
CA ARG A 11 6.81 1.87 -37.04
C ARG A 11 7.56 3.19 -36.89
N ASN A 12 8.87 3.19 -37.14
CA ASN A 12 9.67 4.41 -37.14
C ASN A 12 9.33 5.26 -38.38
N TYR A 13 9.39 6.59 -38.23
CA TYR A 13 9.10 7.53 -39.32
C TYR A 13 10.05 7.35 -40.51
N ALA A 14 11.35 7.18 -40.26
CA ALA A 14 12.34 7.01 -41.32
C ALA A 14 12.06 5.76 -42.18
N ASP A 15 11.82 4.62 -41.52
CA ASP A 15 11.48 3.36 -42.21
C ASP A 15 10.19 3.48 -43.02
N LEU A 16 9.17 4.11 -42.44
CA LEU A 16 7.90 4.31 -43.11
C LEU A 16 8.04 5.19 -44.35
N VAL A 17 8.81 6.28 -44.28
CA VAL A 17 9.06 7.16 -45.43
C VAL A 17 9.84 6.42 -46.51
N ASP A 18 10.86 5.65 -46.16
CA ASP A 18 11.63 4.87 -47.14
C ASP A 18 10.76 3.79 -47.82
N ASP A 19 9.91 3.10 -47.06
CA ASP A 19 8.91 2.17 -47.58
C ASP A 19 7.98 2.88 -48.58
N LEU A 20 7.43 4.04 -48.21
CA LEU A 20 6.52 4.81 -49.06
C LEU A 20 7.19 5.34 -50.32
N LEU A 21 8.41 5.87 -50.22
CA LEU A 21 9.18 6.35 -51.37
C LEU A 21 9.55 5.21 -52.33
N THR A 22 9.84 4.03 -51.79
CA THR A 22 10.12 2.85 -52.63
C THR A 22 8.87 2.37 -53.34
N ALA A 23 7.72 2.35 -52.63
CA ALA A 23 6.44 1.98 -53.22
C ALA A 23 5.98 2.98 -54.30
N ILE A 24 6.14 4.29 -54.10
CA ILE A 24 5.61 5.32 -55.00
C ILE A 24 6.27 5.31 -56.39
N VAL A 25 7.54 4.90 -56.47
CA VAL A 25 8.26 4.73 -57.75
C VAL A 25 8.06 3.34 -58.37
N GLY A 26 7.16 2.52 -57.82
CA GLY A 26 6.88 1.15 -58.30
C GLY A 26 7.92 0.11 -57.89
N GLY A 27 8.68 0.38 -56.83
CA GLY A 27 9.58 -0.60 -56.21
C GLY A 27 8.85 -1.71 -55.45
N VAL A 28 9.62 -2.68 -54.96
CA VAL A 28 9.15 -3.72 -54.04
C VAL A 28 9.59 -3.34 -52.63
N VAL A 29 8.66 -3.45 -51.69
CA VAL A 29 8.86 -3.10 -50.28
C VAL A 29 8.68 -4.35 -49.43
N ASN A 30 9.65 -4.59 -48.55
CA ASN A 30 9.71 -5.68 -47.58
C ASN A 30 9.51 -7.06 -48.23
N GLU A 31 10.27 -7.39 -49.28
CA GLU A 31 10.29 -8.77 -49.79
C GLU A 31 10.91 -9.71 -48.74
N PRO A 32 10.17 -10.74 -48.25
CA PRO A 32 10.69 -11.67 -47.26
C PRO A 32 11.59 -12.71 -47.92
N ILE A 33 12.80 -12.87 -47.40
CA ILE A 33 13.77 -13.88 -47.85
C ILE A 33 14.27 -14.67 -46.63
N PRO A 34 14.08 -16.00 -46.58
CA PRO A 34 14.63 -16.82 -45.51
C PRO A 34 16.15 -16.85 -45.61
N PHE A 35 16.83 -16.62 -44.49
CA PHE A 35 18.27 -16.63 -44.35
C PHE A 35 18.78 -18.01 -43.90
N ASP A 36 19.83 -18.48 -44.56
CA ASP A 36 20.61 -19.67 -44.23
C ASP A 36 22.10 -19.30 -44.30
N ILE A 37 22.83 -19.42 -43.18
CA ILE A 37 24.24 -19.03 -43.11
C ILE A 37 25.13 -19.77 -44.12
N LYS A 38 24.68 -20.92 -44.66
CA LYS A 38 25.40 -21.69 -45.69
C LYS A 38 25.24 -21.11 -47.09
N GLN A 39 24.29 -20.21 -47.29
CA GLN A 39 24.01 -19.56 -48.56
C GLN A 39 24.53 -18.13 -48.55
N LEU A 40 25.40 -17.82 -49.52
CA LEU A 40 25.96 -16.48 -49.67
C LEU A 40 25.13 -15.59 -50.61
N ARG A 41 24.28 -16.18 -51.44
CA ARG A 41 23.55 -15.48 -52.51
C ARG A 41 22.06 -15.77 -52.43
N TYR A 42 21.28 -14.71 -52.49
CA TYR A 42 19.82 -14.74 -52.41
C TYR A 42 19.22 -13.99 -53.59
N ALA A 43 18.51 -14.71 -54.47
CA ALA A 43 17.83 -14.11 -55.61
C ALA A 43 16.58 -13.35 -55.17
N LEU A 44 16.35 -12.19 -55.78
CA LEU A 44 15.12 -11.42 -55.60
C LEU A 44 14.02 -11.98 -56.52
N SER A 45 12.76 -11.86 -56.09
CA SER A 45 11.61 -12.37 -56.81
C SER A 45 11.34 -11.66 -58.15
N GLN A 46 11.86 -10.44 -58.32
CA GLN A 46 11.74 -9.64 -59.53
C GLN A 46 13.10 -9.05 -59.94
N PRO A 47 13.32 -8.80 -61.25
CA PRO A 47 14.52 -8.11 -61.72
C PRO A 47 14.65 -6.71 -61.10
N ALA A 48 15.78 -6.47 -60.45
CA ALA A 48 16.03 -5.24 -59.70
C ALA A 48 17.15 -4.40 -60.32
N THR A 49 17.02 -3.08 -60.26
CA THR A 49 18.09 -2.15 -60.70
C THR A 49 19.02 -1.79 -59.56
N ALA A 50 18.47 -1.63 -58.36
CA ALA A 50 19.22 -1.36 -57.14
C ALA A 50 18.41 -1.79 -55.92
N VAL A 51 19.13 -2.23 -54.88
CA VAL A 51 18.57 -2.46 -53.54
C VAL A 51 18.58 -1.13 -52.78
N ARG A 52 17.45 -0.79 -52.16
CA ARG A 52 17.25 0.41 -51.37
C ARG A 52 17.62 0.19 -49.91
N SER A 53 17.15 -0.89 -49.31
CA SER A 53 17.37 -1.21 -47.89
C SER A 53 17.28 -2.72 -47.68
N ILE A 54 18.05 -3.24 -46.74
CA ILE A 54 17.91 -4.61 -46.23
C ILE A 54 17.77 -4.54 -44.71
N LYS A 55 16.74 -5.21 -44.19
CA LYS A 55 16.38 -5.20 -42.76
C LYS A 55 16.25 -6.62 -42.23
N GLY A 56 16.69 -6.87 -41.00
CA GLY A 56 16.56 -8.20 -40.40
C GLY A 56 17.00 -8.27 -38.95
N THR A 57 16.85 -9.44 -38.34
CA THR A 57 17.20 -9.66 -36.93
C THR A 57 18.67 -10.03 -36.80
N ILE A 58 19.37 -9.43 -35.84
CA ILE A 58 20.75 -9.80 -35.48
C ILE A 58 20.81 -10.19 -34.00
N VAL A 59 21.94 -10.77 -33.61
CA VAL A 59 22.22 -11.19 -32.24
C VAL A 59 23.03 -10.11 -31.52
N GLY A 60 22.66 -9.81 -30.28
CA GLY A 60 23.41 -8.92 -29.40
C GLY A 60 24.69 -9.58 -28.86
N PRO A 61 25.55 -8.80 -28.17
CA PRO A 61 26.79 -9.31 -27.55
C PRO A 61 26.55 -10.39 -26.49
N ASP A 62 25.33 -10.45 -25.96
CA ASP A 62 24.82 -11.42 -24.99
C ASP A 62 24.31 -12.73 -25.63
N GLY A 63 24.34 -12.84 -26.95
CA GLY A 63 23.88 -14.02 -27.69
C GLY A 63 22.35 -14.10 -27.83
N LEU A 64 21.61 -13.04 -27.49
CA LEU A 64 20.17 -12.96 -27.64
C LEU A 64 19.77 -12.12 -28.88
N PRO A 65 18.64 -12.41 -29.55
CA PRO A 65 18.15 -11.57 -30.63
C PRO A 65 17.87 -10.15 -30.14
N LEU A 66 18.32 -9.15 -30.90
CA LEU A 66 17.97 -7.76 -30.59
C LEU A 66 16.47 -7.52 -30.85
N PRO A 67 15.79 -6.76 -29.97
CA PRO A 67 14.37 -6.46 -30.14
C PRO A 67 14.10 -5.46 -31.28
N GLU A 68 15.12 -4.71 -31.70
CA GLU A 68 15.03 -3.78 -32.83
C GLU A 68 15.55 -4.43 -34.11
N VAL A 69 14.86 -4.16 -35.22
CA VAL A 69 15.27 -4.61 -36.55
C VAL A 69 16.54 -3.87 -36.97
N HIS A 70 17.56 -4.62 -37.38
CA HIS A 70 18.82 -4.05 -37.84
C HIS A 70 18.75 -3.71 -39.34
N VAL A 71 19.32 -2.56 -39.71
CA VAL A 71 19.46 -2.13 -41.11
C VAL A 71 20.88 -2.43 -41.56
N PHE A 72 21.02 -3.33 -42.53
CA PHE A 72 22.32 -3.76 -43.06
C PHE A 72 22.90 -2.73 -44.03
N GLN A 73 24.22 -2.60 -44.04
CA GLN A 73 24.92 -1.58 -44.81
C GLN A 73 25.37 -2.11 -46.18
N ALA A 74 24.97 -1.42 -47.24
CA ALA A 74 25.43 -1.72 -48.59
C ALA A 74 26.96 -1.55 -48.71
N ASN A 75 27.61 -2.47 -49.42
CA ASN A 75 29.07 -2.58 -49.61
C ASN A 75 29.89 -2.85 -48.35
N ILE A 76 29.25 -3.03 -47.20
CA ILE A 76 29.89 -3.47 -45.95
C ILE A 76 29.36 -4.84 -45.58
N ASP A 77 28.04 -4.96 -45.41
CA ASP A 77 27.41 -6.22 -45.05
C ASP A 77 27.04 -7.05 -46.27
N TYR A 78 26.54 -6.40 -47.32
CA TYR A 78 26.10 -7.06 -48.55
C TYR A 78 26.49 -6.28 -49.80
N VAL A 79 26.47 -6.96 -50.95
CA VAL A 79 26.59 -6.37 -52.28
C VAL A 79 25.41 -6.82 -53.13
N PHE A 80 24.86 -5.91 -53.93
CA PHE A 80 23.83 -6.25 -54.91
C PHE A 80 24.45 -6.62 -56.25
N SER A 81 24.14 -7.80 -56.78
CA SER A 81 24.51 -8.21 -58.15
C SER A 81 23.37 -7.93 -59.11
N ALA A 82 23.55 -6.94 -59.99
CA ALA A 82 22.55 -6.53 -60.97
C ALA A 82 22.36 -7.55 -62.11
N SER A 83 23.38 -8.33 -62.48
CA SER A 83 23.27 -9.35 -63.54
C SER A 83 22.32 -10.47 -63.14
N ASP A 84 22.34 -10.84 -61.86
CA ASP A 84 21.62 -12.00 -61.32
C ASP A 84 20.42 -11.57 -60.47
N SER A 85 20.19 -10.26 -60.32
CA SER A 85 19.17 -9.67 -59.43
C SER A 85 19.17 -10.32 -58.04
N SER A 86 20.34 -10.36 -57.41
CA SER A 86 20.53 -11.08 -56.15
C SER A 86 21.35 -10.29 -55.13
N VAL A 87 21.04 -10.47 -53.85
CA VAL A 87 21.83 -9.98 -52.72
C VAL A 87 22.92 -11.00 -52.40
N VAL A 88 24.15 -10.54 -52.25
CA VAL A 88 25.31 -11.36 -51.88
C VAL A 88 25.90 -10.85 -50.57
N TRP A 89 25.89 -11.67 -49.53
CA TRP A 89 26.46 -11.31 -48.23
C TRP A 89 27.98 -11.40 -48.25
N GLN A 90 28.66 -10.43 -47.64
CA GLN A 90 30.12 -10.36 -47.66
C GLN A 90 30.76 -11.27 -46.59
N PRO A 91 31.96 -11.82 -46.82
CA PRO A 91 32.70 -12.54 -45.79
C PRO A 91 33.06 -11.62 -44.61
N LYS A 92 32.85 -12.09 -43.37
CA LYS A 92 33.11 -11.34 -42.11
C LYS A 92 32.23 -10.09 -41.91
N SER A 93 31.06 -10.06 -42.53
CA SER A 93 30.03 -9.03 -42.30
C SER A 93 29.12 -9.32 -41.12
N THR A 94 28.27 -8.35 -40.78
CA THR A 94 27.11 -8.60 -39.93
C THR A 94 26.02 -9.27 -40.78
N ASN A 95 25.68 -10.51 -40.46
CA ASN A 95 24.64 -11.26 -41.12
C ASN A 95 23.34 -11.28 -40.31
N PRO A 96 22.18 -11.51 -40.94
CA PRO A 96 20.98 -11.90 -40.23
C PRO A 96 21.22 -13.15 -39.36
N LEU A 97 20.45 -13.28 -38.29
CA LEU A 97 20.45 -14.48 -37.46
C LEU A 97 20.08 -15.70 -38.31
N ASP A 98 20.78 -16.83 -38.11
CA ASP A 98 20.54 -18.06 -38.86
C ASP A 98 19.09 -18.55 -38.71
N GLU A 99 18.53 -19.13 -39.77
CA GLU A 99 17.13 -19.57 -39.86
C GLU A 99 16.07 -18.47 -39.64
N THR A 100 16.43 -17.19 -39.74
CA THR A 100 15.47 -16.07 -39.70
C THR A 100 15.16 -15.49 -41.08
N THR A 101 14.13 -14.64 -41.19
CA THR A 101 13.79 -13.95 -42.45
C THR A 101 14.36 -12.53 -42.43
N PHE A 102 15.02 -12.14 -43.52
CA PHE A 102 15.38 -10.75 -43.78
C PHE A 102 14.50 -10.16 -44.89
N TYR A 103 14.41 -8.85 -44.91
CA TYR A 103 13.49 -8.07 -45.74
C TYR A 103 14.28 -7.17 -46.68
N VAL A 104 13.95 -7.20 -47.96
CA VAL A 104 14.62 -6.40 -48.98
C VAL A 104 13.66 -5.41 -49.64
N ASP A 105 14.05 -4.14 -49.64
CA ASP A 105 13.43 -3.08 -50.41
C ASP A 105 14.27 -2.83 -51.67
N TYR A 106 13.66 -2.81 -52.87
CA TYR A 106 14.41 -2.61 -54.11
C TYR A 106 13.59 -2.00 -55.24
N PHE A 107 14.27 -1.40 -56.21
CA PHE A 107 13.66 -0.81 -57.41
C PHE A 107 13.62 -1.83 -58.54
N ARG A 108 12.46 -1.96 -59.19
CA ARG A 108 12.26 -2.85 -60.34
C ARG A 108 12.88 -2.27 -61.62
N SER A 109 13.45 -3.12 -62.45
CA SER A 109 14.08 -2.70 -63.72
C SER A 109 13.10 -2.25 -64.81
N ASN A 110 11.82 -2.58 -64.69
CA ASN A 110 10.77 -2.26 -65.67
C ASN A 110 9.67 -1.36 -65.10
N THR A 111 9.97 -0.53 -64.09
CA THR A 111 8.96 0.37 -63.51
C THR A 111 8.48 1.41 -64.53
N GLN A 112 7.16 1.63 -64.58
CA GLN A 112 6.51 2.68 -65.39
C GLN A 112 5.89 3.77 -64.50
N SER A 113 6.36 3.92 -63.26
CA SER A 113 5.80 4.94 -62.38
C SER A 113 5.98 6.34 -62.98
N LEU A 114 4.89 7.11 -63.02
CA LEU A 114 4.91 8.52 -63.44
C LEU A 114 5.64 9.41 -62.42
N LEU A 115 5.76 8.92 -61.18
CA LEU A 115 6.46 9.59 -60.10
C LEU A 115 7.85 8.97 -59.95
N THR A 116 8.89 9.73 -60.30
CA THR A 116 10.28 9.23 -60.35
C THR A 116 11.26 10.01 -59.46
N ASP A 117 10.93 11.25 -59.11
CA ASP A 117 11.82 12.11 -58.32
C ASP A 117 11.66 11.89 -56.80
N VAL A 118 12.47 10.99 -56.26
CA VAL A 118 12.55 10.69 -54.81
C VAL A 118 13.71 11.38 -54.10
N ASN A 119 14.37 12.33 -54.78
CA ASN A 119 15.51 13.04 -54.25
C ASN A 119 15.08 14.11 -53.23
N VAL A 120 16.01 14.48 -52.36
CA VAL A 120 15.80 15.56 -51.39
C VAL A 120 15.53 16.87 -52.13
N GLY A 121 14.42 17.53 -51.78
CA GLY A 121 13.95 18.75 -52.44
C GLY A 121 12.97 18.52 -53.60
N GLY A 122 12.73 17.27 -54.01
CA GLY A 122 11.71 16.91 -55.00
C GLY A 122 10.29 16.98 -54.44
N VAL A 123 9.33 17.41 -55.25
CA VAL A 123 7.92 17.57 -54.82
C VAL A 123 7.31 16.25 -54.35
N THR A 124 7.56 15.16 -55.09
CA THR A 124 7.08 13.82 -54.74
C THR A 124 7.61 13.38 -53.38
N ARG A 125 8.89 13.62 -53.10
CA ARG A 125 9.49 13.28 -51.80
C ARG A 125 8.87 14.10 -50.68
N THR A 126 8.76 15.42 -50.84
CA THR A 126 8.17 16.30 -49.82
C THR A 126 6.73 15.92 -49.48
N LEU A 127 5.90 15.61 -50.48
CA LEU A 127 4.54 15.13 -50.26
C LEU A 127 4.51 13.78 -49.55
N THR A 128 5.41 12.86 -49.94
CA THR A 128 5.51 11.54 -49.32
C THR A 128 5.96 11.62 -47.86
N GLU A 129 6.92 12.49 -47.56
CA GLU A 129 7.38 12.76 -46.19
C GLU A 129 6.25 13.36 -45.33
N ALA A 130 5.48 14.30 -45.88
CA ALA A 130 4.31 14.86 -45.18
C ALA A 130 3.27 13.78 -44.87
N ILE A 131 2.91 12.93 -45.84
CA ILE A 131 1.99 11.81 -45.64
C ILE A 131 2.57 10.80 -44.65
N GLY A 132 3.85 10.46 -44.77
CA GLY A 132 4.56 9.57 -43.85
C GLY A 132 4.55 10.11 -42.41
N ARG A 133 4.60 11.44 -42.23
CA ARG A 133 4.55 12.05 -40.90
C ARG A 133 3.18 11.89 -40.26
N GLU A 134 2.11 12.07 -41.02
CA GLU A 134 0.75 11.84 -40.54
C GLU A 134 0.52 10.37 -40.19
N ILE A 135 0.93 9.45 -41.07
CA ILE A 135 0.83 8.01 -40.81
C ILE A 135 1.65 7.63 -39.56
N ALA A 136 2.89 8.09 -39.42
CA ALA A 136 3.71 7.83 -38.24
C ALA A 136 3.09 8.40 -36.95
N THR A 137 2.43 9.56 -37.05
CA THR A 137 1.69 10.14 -35.93
C THR A 137 0.52 9.24 -35.54
N VAL A 138 -0.26 8.75 -36.49
CA VAL A 138 -1.37 7.80 -36.23
C VAL A 138 -0.86 6.52 -35.56
N TYR A 139 0.24 5.92 -36.05
CA TYR A 139 0.84 4.75 -35.40
C TYR A 139 1.25 5.03 -33.94
N ARG A 140 1.84 6.20 -33.68
CA ARG A 140 2.21 6.60 -32.33
C ARG A 140 0.99 6.78 -31.42
N GLU A 141 -0.07 7.42 -31.91
CA GLU A 141 -1.29 7.59 -31.11
C GLU A 141 -1.97 6.25 -30.81
N ILE A 142 -2.01 5.31 -31.77
CA ILE A 142 -2.51 3.95 -31.55
C ILE A 142 -1.66 3.22 -30.50
N TYR A 143 -0.34 3.35 -30.57
CA TYR A 143 0.58 2.78 -29.57
C TYR A 143 0.34 3.35 -28.17
N ASN A 144 0.19 4.67 -28.05
CA ASN A 144 -0.11 5.33 -26.77
C ASN A 144 -1.49 4.91 -26.22
N ALA A 145 -2.49 4.76 -27.10
CA ALA A 145 -3.81 4.27 -26.72
C ALA A 145 -3.75 2.81 -26.21
N TYR A 146 -2.97 1.96 -26.87
CA TYR A 146 -2.72 0.59 -26.42
C TYR A 146 -2.06 0.58 -25.03
N LEU A 147 -1.00 1.36 -24.82
CA LEU A 147 -0.34 1.46 -23.51
C LEU A 147 -1.25 2.05 -22.42
N SER A 148 -2.21 2.89 -22.79
CA SER A 148 -3.16 3.48 -21.85
C SER A 148 -4.16 2.48 -21.27
N ALA A 149 -4.27 1.26 -21.84
CA ALA A 149 -5.19 0.23 -21.37
C ALA A 149 -4.65 -0.60 -20.19
N PHE A 150 -3.35 -0.54 -19.89
CA PHE A 150 -2.73 -1.37 -18.87
C PHE A 150 -2.36 -0.56 -17.64
N VAL A 151 -2.63 -1.10 -16.45
CA VAL A 151 -2.30 -0.46 -15.15
C VAL A 151 -0.83 -0.07 -15.06
N ASP A 152 0.07 -0.88 -15.64
CA ASP A 152 1.52 -0.66 -15.58
C ASP A 152 2.00 0.52 -16.41
N THR A 153 1.35 0.78 -17.54
CA THR A 153 1.82 1.75 -18.53
C THR A 153 0.91 2.98 -18.65
N ALA A 154 -0.35 2.89 -18.23
CA ALA A 154 -1.28 4.01 -18.23
C ALA A 154 -0.81 5.14 -17.29
N GLN A 155 -1.10 6.37 -17.70
CA GLN A 155 -0.72 7.60 -16.99
C GLN A 155 -1.91 8.57 -16.94
N GLY A 156 -1.90 9.49 -15.96
CA GLY A 156 -2.91 10.52 -15.79
C GLY A 156 -4.34 9.98 -15.74
N GLN A 157 -5.22 10.59 -16.53
CA GLN A 157 -6.64 10.24 -16.57
C GLN A 157 -6.91 8.82 -17.09
N SER A 158 -6.07 8.31 -18.00
CA SER A 158 -6.19 6.93 -18.45
C SER A 158 -5.96 5.95 -17.30
N LEU A 159 -4.98 6.22 -16.43
CA LEU A 159 -4.75 5.41 -15.23
C LEU A 159 -5.97 5.45 -14.30
N ASP A 160 -6.57 6.63 -14.11
CA ASP A 160 -7.78 6.81 -13.29
C ASP A 160 -8.94 5.94 -13.79
N TYR A 161 -9.15 5.87 -15.11
CA TYR A 161 -10.18 4.99 -15.67
C TYR A 161 -9.87 3.51 -15.47
N VAL A 162 -8.63 3.09 -15.67
CA VAL A 162 -8.24 1.67 -15.50
C VAL A 162 -8.43 1.24 -14.04
N VAL A 163 -7.99 2.05 -13.08
CA VAL A 163 -8.13 1.71 -11.64
C VAL A 163 -9.57 1.83 -11.14
N SER A 164 -10.42 2.62 -11.80
CA SER A 164 -11.84 2.72 -11.45
C SER A 164 -12.61 1.39 -11.58
N ILE A 165 -12.13 0.48 -12.44
CA ILE A 165 -12.67 -0.88 -12.58
C ILE A 165 -12.54 -1.65 -11.25
N LEU A 166 -11.49 -1.36 -10.46
CA LEU A 166 -11.26 -1.93 -9.14
C LEU A 166 -11.98 -1.15 -8.02
N GLY A 167 -12.79 -0.14 -8.35
CA GLY A 167 -13.42 0.77 -7.38
C GLY A 167 -12.45 1.72 -6.70
N VAL A 168 -11.22 1.87 -7.21
CA VAL A 168 -10.19 2.74 -6.65
C VAL A 168 -10.31 4.13 -7.27
N VAL A 169 -10.40 5.16 -6.42
CA VAL A 169 -10.42 6.58 -6.83
C VAL A 169 -9.17 7.28 -6.33
N ARG A 170 -8.55 8.11 -7.19
CA ARG A 170 -7.34 8.87 -6.86
C ARG A 170 -7.58 9.81 -5.69
N LEU A 171 -6.65 9.82 -4.73
CA LEU A 171 -6.69 10.76 -3.62
C LEU A 171 -6.23 12.14 -4.11
N GLY A 172 -7.16 13.10 -4.10
CA GLY A 172 -6.86 14.48 -4.47
C GLY A 172 -6.06 15.21 -3.39
N ALA A 173 -5.32 16.25 -3.77
CA ALA A 173 -4.64 17.11 -2.80
C ALA A 173 -5.63 17.74 -1.82
N GLU A 174 -5.27 17.93 -0.57
CA GLU A 174 -6.10 18.71 0.34
C GLU A 174 -6.04 20.22 0.02
N TYR A 175 -6.97 20.98 0.59
CA TYR A 175 -6.93 22.43 0.50
C TYR A 175 -5.77 22.98 1.33
N ALA A 176 -5.09 24.00 0.81
CA ALA A 176 -4.09 24.71 1.62
C ALA A 176 -4.78 25.43 2.79
N THR A 177 -4.21 25.35 3.98
CA THR A 177 -4.71 25.98 5.20
C THR A 177 -3.66 26.93 5.77
N GLY A 178 -4.10 27.89 6.57
CA GLY A 178 -3.22 28.83 7.24
C GLY A 178 -3.99 29.83 8.10
N LEU A 179 -3.30 30.88 8.54
CA LEU A 179 -3.89 31.96 9.31
C LEU A 179 -3.86 33.26 8.50
N ALA A 180 -5.01 33.94 8.45
CA ALA A 180 -5.10 35.32 7.97
C ALA A 180 -5.28 36.25 9.17
N THR A 181 -4.40 37.24 9.27
CA THR A 181 -4.44 38.33 10.23
C THR A 181 -5.27 39.48 9.68
N PHE A 182 -6.38 39.78 10.35
CA PHE A 182 -7.22 40.95 10.07
C PHE A 182 -6.77 42.11 10.96
N LEU A 183 -6.49 43.27 10.37
CA LEU A 183 -6.05 44.48 11.05
C LEU A 183 -7.21 45.46 11.21
N ARG A 184 -7.37 46.00 12.42
CA ARG A 184 -8.44 46.96 12.74
C ARG A 184 -8.25 48.29 12.01
N ASP A 185 -9.36 48.89 11.58
CA ASP A 185 -9.38 50.31 11.21
C ASP A 185 -9.22 51.19 12.47
N PRO A 186 -8.18 52.04 12.56
CA PRO A 186 -7.98 52.94 13.70
C PRO A 186 -9.18 53.85 14.01
N LYS A 187 -10.07 54.10 13.05
CA LYS A 187 -11.27 54.93 13.21
C LYS A 187 -12.48 54.18 13.75
N SER A 188 -12.41 52.85 13.83
CA SER A 188 -13.53 51.99 14.24
C SER A 188 -13.40 51.52 15.70
N SER A 189 -14.42 51.81 16.50
CA SER A 189 -14.54 51.35 17.90
C SER A 189 -15.63 50.29 18.06
N GLY A 190 -15.35 49.25 18.83
CA GLY A 190 -16.32 48.18 19.15
C GLY A 190 -15.85 46.80 18.69
N ASN A 191 -16.68 45.79 18.94
CA ASN A 191 -16.41 44.41 18.53
C ASN A 191 -16.69 44.24 17.04
N VAL A 192 -15.76 43.61 16.30
CA VAL A 192 -15.93 43.31 14.88
C VAL A 192 -15.96 41.79 14.70
N THR A 193 -17.06 41.25 14.18
CA THR A 193 -17.22 39.81 13.97
C THR A 193 -16.88 39.44 12.53
N ILE A 194 -15.91 38.55 12.37
CA ILE A 194 -15.54 37.93 11.10
C ILE A 194 -16.25 36.57 11.06
N ARG A 195 -17.20 36.41 10.14
CA ARG A 195 -17.95 35.16 9.98
C ARG A 195 -17.09 34.10 9.31
N ASP A 196 -17.47 32.84 9.51
CA ASP A 196 -17.04 31.76 8.62
C ASP A 196 -17.52 32.03 7.18
N GLY A 197 -16.76 31.56 6.19
CA GLY A 197 -17.01 31.81 4.77
C GLY A 197 -16.64 33.21 4.27
N THR A 198 -15.97 34.04 5.07
CA THR A 198 -15.45 35.35 4.63
C THR A 198 -14.29 35.12 3.66
N GLN A 199 -14.34 35.73 2.48
CA GLN A 199 -13.35 35.52 1.42
C GLN A 199 -12.22 36.57 1.43
N VAL A 200 -10.99 36.06 1.39
CA VAL A 200 -9.75 36.85 1.31
C VAL A 200 -8.93 36.36 0.11
N ALA A 201 -8.22 37.27 -0.55
CA ALA A 201 -7.53 36.98 -1.80
C ALA A 201 -6.10 37.53 -1.84
N THR A 202 -5.28 36.89 -2.67
CA THR A 202 -3.95 37.39 -3.03
C THR A 202 -4.02 38.31 -4.25
N ALA A 203 -2.93 39.03 -4.52
CA ALA A 203 -2.78 39.84 -5.74
C ALA A 203 -2.91 39.00 -7.04
N LYS A 204 -2.63 37.69 -6.98
CA LYS A 204 -2.77 36.74 -8.10
C LYS A 204 -4.17 36.13 -8.20
N ARG A 205 -5.16 36.65 -7.46
CA ARG A 205 -6.56 36.15 -7.42
C ARG A 205 -6.69 34.70 -6.93
N ILE A 206 -5.78 34.28 -6.05
CA ILE A 206 -5.97 33.04 -5.27
C ILE A 206 -6.87 33.38 -4.10
N VAL A 207 -8.00 32.69 -3.97
CA VAL A 207 -9.06 32.98 -2.99
C VAL A 207 -9.06 31.94 -1.87
N PHE A 208 -9.14 32.43 -0.64
CA PHE A 208 -9.28 31.68 0.60
C PHE A 208 -10.56 32.09 1.31
N GLU A 209 -11.14 31.19 2.08
CA GLU A 209 -12.30 31.42 2.93
C GLU A 209 -11.95 31.16 4.39
N THR A 210 -12.53 31.93 5.31
CA THR A 210 -12.39 31.69 6.75
C THR A 210 -13.16 30.43 7.15
N THR A 211 -12.55 29.54 7.93
CA THR A 211 -13.19 28.28 8.36
C THR A 211 -13.90 28.39 9.70
N GLU A 212 -13.64 29.46 10.45
CA GLU A 212 -14.19 29.67 11.79
C GLU A 212 -14.62 31.12 11.98
N LEU A 213 -15.71 31.31 12.73
CA LEU A 213 -16.12 32.62 13.20
C LEU A 213 -15.18 33.09 14.32
N ARG A 214 -14.64 34.30 14.18
CA ARG A 214 -13.82 34.95 15.20
C ARG A 214 -14.27 36.40 15.39
N THR A 215 -14.23 36.89 16.63
CA THR A 215 -14.61 38.26 16.95
C THR A 215 -13.41 39.02 17.47
N LEU A 216 -13.05 40.10 16.78
CA LEU A 216 -12.03 41.06 17.18
C LEU A 216 -12.62 41.94 18.29
N GLN A 217 -12.14 41.74 19.52
CA GLN A 217 -12.66 42.47 20.69
C GLN A 217 -12.27 43.95 20.64
N GLN A 218 -13.03 44.78 21.36
CA GLN A 218 -12.70 46.20 21.54
C GLN A 218 -11.30 46.35 22.14
N GLY A 219 -10.48 47.22 21.55
CA GLY A 219 -9.08 47.44 21.97
C GLY A 219 -8.05 46.50 21.34
N GLN A 220 -8.48 45.41 20.69
CA GLN A 220 -7.59 44.51 19.96
C GLN A 220 -7.27 45.09 18.56
N GLN A 221 -5.98 45.21 18.22
CA GLN A 221 -5.53 45.78 16.95
C GLN A 221 -5.49 44.78 15.79
N ARG A 222 -5.30 43.48 16.08
CA ARG A 222 -5.23 42.42 15.09
C ARG A 222 -5.83 41.11 15.60
N LEU A 223 -6.37 40.30 14.70
CA LEU A 223 -6.93 38.98 14.99
C LEU A 223 -6.53 37.99 13.90
N ASP A 224 -6.01 36.84 14.32
CA ASP A 224 -5.69 35.74 13.42
C ASP A 224 -6.91 34.81 13.29
N VAL A 225 -7.30 34.54 12.04
CA VAL A 225 -8.46 33.71 11.70
C VAL A 225 -7.99 32.57 10.80
N PRO A 226 -8.35 31.31 11.12
CA PRO A 226 -8.08 30.18 10.26
C PRO A 226 -8.75 30.33 8.89
N ILE A 227 -7.98 30.07 7.84
CA ILE A 227 -8.42 30.14 6.45
C ILE A 227 -8.10 28.84 5.70
N ARG A 228 -8.89 28.56 4.67
CA ARG A 228 -8.73 27.44 3.75
C ARG A 228 -8.84 27.94 2.31
N ALA A 229 -7.99 27.42 1.42
CA ALA A 229 -8.07 27.71 0.00
C ALA A 229 -9.40 27.21 -0.60
N THR A 230 -9.94 27.95 -1.57
CA THR A 230 -11.15 27.54 -2.30
C THR A 230 -10.83 26.48 -3.38
N ALA A 231 -11.86 25.95 -4.04
CA ALA A 231 -11.73 24.92 -5.09
C ALA A 231 -10.79 25.30 -6.25
N THR A 232 -10.61 26.59 -6.51
CA THR A 232 -9.74 27.11 -7.57
C THR A 232 -8.25 27.02 -7.22
N ALA A 233 -7.89 26.77 -5.95
CA ALA A 233 -6.52 26.75 -5.45
C ALA A 233 -6.23 25.56 -4.53
N LYS A 234 -6.79 24.39 -4.87
CA LYS A 234 -6.56 23.13 -4.17
C LYS A 234 -5.10 22.66 -4.35
N GLY A 235 -4.51 22.07 -3.31
CA GLY A 235 -3.13 21.57 -3.34
C GLY A 235 -2.06 22.67 -3.41
N PRO A 236 -0.88 22.40 -4.05
CA PRO A 236 0.26 23.31 -4.06
C PRO A 236 -0.03 24.72 -4.62
N ALA A 237 -1.04 24.85 -5.48
CA ALA A 237 -1.48 26.14 -6.00
C ALA A 237 -1.99 27.10 -4.91
N GLY A 238 -2.47 26.56 -3.78
CA GLY A 238 -2.92 27.32 -2.62
C GLY A 238 -1.80 27.67 -1.62
N VAL A 239 -0.56 27.23 -1.86
CA VAL A 239 0.60 27.57 -1.02
C VAL A 239 1.08 28.98 -1.38
N VAL A 240 0.90 29.92 -0.47
CA VAL A 240 1.27 31.32 -0.65
C VAL A 240 2.26 31.74 0.42
N ALA A 241 3.21 32.59 0.03
CA ALA A 241 4.25 33.08 0.94
C ALA A 241 3.67 34.04 1.99
N PRO A 242 4.40 34.31 3.09
CA PRO A 242 4.07 35.39 4.02
C PRO A 242 3.78 36.71 3.29
N GLY A 243 2.73 37.41 3.73
CA GLY A 243 2.30 38.72 3.22
C GLY A 243 1.64 38.70 1.84
N SER A 244 1.30 37.52 1.31
CA SER A 244 0.71 37.40 -0.04
C SER A 244 -0.81 37.63 -0.07
N ILE A 245 -1.51 37.38 1.04
CA ILE A 245 -2.94 37.66 1.19
C ILE A 245 -3.08 39.14 1.50
N VAL A 246 -3.77 39.89 0.65
CA VAL A 246 -3.77 41.37 0.73
C VAL A 246 -5.14 42.00 0.51
N ALA A 247 -6.13 41.23 0.05
CA ALA A 247 -7.43 41.73 -0.33
C ALA A 247 -8.56 41.01 0.40
N LEU A 248 -9.60 41.76 0.74
CA LEU A 248 -10.92 41.26 1.13
C LEU A 248 -11.83 41.35 -0.09
N GLU A 249 -12.52 40.26 -0.44
CA GLU A 249 -13.47 40.32 -1.57
C GLU A 249 -14.70 41.15 -1.20
N VAL A 250 -15.17 41.00 0.04
CA VAL A 250 -16.24 41.80 0.60
C VAL A 250 -15.65 42.60 1.77
N PRO A 251 -15.63 43.94 1.70
CA PRO A 251 -15.17 44.79 2.81
C PRO A 251 -15.99 44.55 4.08
N ILE A 252 -15.31 44.48 5.22
CA ILE A 252 -15.91 44.34 6.54
C ILE A 252 -15.72 45.65 7.29
N GLU A 253 -16.82 46.21 7.81
CA GLU A 253 -16.75 47.42 8.61
C GLU A 253 -15.84 47.24 9.83
N GLY A 254 -14.90 48.17 10.02
CA GLY A 254 -13.94 48.14 11.12
C GLY A 254 -12.66 47.34 10.89
N ILE A 255 -12.47 46.76 9.70
CA ILE A 255 -11.19 46.14 9.26
C ILE A 255 -10.53 47.04 8.21
N ALA A 256 -9.26 47.40 8.42
CA ALA A 256 -8.47 48.20 7.47
C ALA A 256 -7.83 47.33 6.37
N SER A 257 -7.27 46.18 6.75
CA SER A 257 -6.54 45.32 5.82
C SER A 257 -6.43 43.89 6.36
N VAL A 258 -6.09 42.96 5.47
CA VAL A 258 -5.78 41.56 5.80
C VAL A 258 -4.37 41.23 5.34
N THR A 259 -3.65 40.40 6.10
CA THR A 259 -2.35 39.85 5.74
C THR A 259 -2.19 38.43 6.29
N ASN A 260 -1.17 37.69 5.87
CA ASN A 260 -0.76 36.43 6.49
C ASN A 260 0.70 36.53 6.94
N PHE A 261 1.01 36.24 8.20
CA PHE A 261 2.40 36.30 8.67
C PHE A 261 3.20 35.05 8.31
N ASP A 262 2.52 33.90 8.21
CA ASP A 262 3.12 32.63 7.84
C ASP A 262 2.63 32.18 6.47
N ALA A 263 3.41 31.30 5.82
CA ALA A 263 2.98 30.66 4.59
C ALA A 263 1.79 29.73 4.85
N THR A 264 0.89 29.60 3.86
CA THR A 264 -0.12 28.53 3.91
C THR A 264 0.54 27.18 3.63
N VAL A 265 0.00 26.12 4.22
CA VAL A 265 0.52 24.76 4.10
C VAL A 265 -0.56 23.82 3.55
N VAL A 266 -0.16 22.81 2.80
CA VAL A 266 -1.07 21.77 2.30
C VAL A 266 -0.95 20.55 3.20
N GLY A 267 -2.07 20.06 3.72
CA GLY A 267 -2.10 18.90 4.62
C GLY A 267 -1.64 17.61 3.95
N THR A 268 -2.06 17.36 2.72
CA THR A 268 -1.65 16.18 1.94
C THR A 268 -1.58 16.51 0.44
N VAL A 269 -0.51 16.06 -0.22
CA VAL A 269 -0.28 16.27 -1.65
C VAL A 269 -1.18 15.32 -2.47
N ALA A 270 -1.48 15.68 -3.71
CA ALA A 270 -2.20 14.79 -4.62
C ALA A 270 -1.41 13.49 -4.83
N GLU A 271 -2.12 12.36 -4.85
CA GLU A 271 -1.55 11.05 -5.13
C GLU A 271 -1.00 10.99 -6.55
N SER A 272 0.27 10.62 -6.67
CA SER A 272 0.97 10.45 -7.95
C SER A 272 0.52 9.18 -8.68
N ASP A 273 0.81 9.09 -9.99
CA ASP A 273 0.51 7.88 -10.77
C ASP A 273 1.24 6.63 -10.24
N VAL A 274 2.43 6.82 -9.66
CA VAL A 274 3.20 5.72 -9.08
C VAL A 274 2.52 5.18 -7.82
N GLU A 275 2.07 6.07 -6.94
CA GLU A 275 1.36 5.71 -5.72
C GLU A 275 0.00 5.09 -6.01
N LEU A 276 -0.78 5.70 -6.92
CA LEU A 276 -2.08 5.17 -7.34
C LEU A 276 -1.95 3.77 -7.93
N ARG A 277 -0.94 3.54 -8.77
CA ARG A 277 -0.66 2.22 -9.36
C ARG A 277 -0.32 1.20 -8.29
N ALA A 278 0.55 1.57 -7.33
CA ALA A 278 0.91 0.68 -6.23
C ALA A 278 -0.31 0.31 -5.39
N ARG A 279 -1.16 1.30 -5.04
CA ARG A 279 -2.39 1.07 -4.30
C ARG A 279 -3.38 0.20 -5.06
N ALA A 280 -3.61 0.47 -6.34
CA ALA A 280 -4.50 -0.33 -7.19
C ALA A 280 -4.05 -1.79 -7.28
N LYS A 281 -2.75 -2.05 -7.45
CA LYS A 281 -2.20 -3.42 -7.42
C LYS A 281 -2.40 -4.09 -6.07
N ALA A 282 -2.16 -3.37 -4.97
CA ALA A 282 -2.40 -3.89 -3.62
C ALA A 282 -3.88 -4.22 -3.40
N THR A 283 -4.80 -3.39 -3.90
CA THR A 283 -6.24 -3.67 -3.87
C THR A 283 -6.59 -4.91 -4.68
N LEU A 284 -6.07 -5.06 -5.90
CA LEU A 284 -6.30 -6.26 -6.73
C LEU A 284 -5.79 -7.53 -6.04
N GLN A 285 -4.60 -7.48 -5.43
CA GLN A 285 -4.05 -8.60 -4.67
C GLN A 285 -4.88 -8.92 -3.42
N GLY A 286 -5.45 -7.89 -2.77
CA GLY A 286 -6.33 -8.05 -1.62
C GLY A 286 -7.71 -8.61 -1.96
N LEU A 287 -8.22 -8.38 -3.18
CA LEU A 287 -9.48 -8.97 -3.65
C LEU A 287 -9.38 -10.49 -3.88
N GLY A 288 -8.17 -11.01 -4.10
CA GLY A 288 -7.94 -12.44 -4.29
C GLY A 288 -8.08 -13.20 -2.98
N MET A 289 -9.29 -13.66 -2.64
CA MET A 289 -9.48 -14.68 -1.60
C MET A 289 -8.54 -15.86 -1.84
N ALA A 290 -8.13 -16.54 -0.77
CA ALA A 290 -7.27 -17.73 -0.82
C ALA A 290 -5.79 -17.54 -1.24
N THR A 291 -5.27 -16.30 -1.29
CA THR A 291 -3.83 -16.05 -1.52
C THR A 291 -3.10 -15.68 -0.22
N LEU A 292 -1.79 -15.91 -0.15
CA LEU A 292 -0.97 -15.46 0.98
C LEU A 292 -1.05 -13.94 1.20
N ALA A 293 -1.12 -13.17 0.11
CA ALA A 293 -1.27 -11.72 0.16
C ALA A 293 -2.62 -11.30 0.78
N ALA A 294 -3.71 -11.99 0.46
CA ALA A 294 -5.02 -11.71 1.06
C ALA A 294 -5.09 -12.14 2.53
N LEU A 295 -4.49 -13.27 2.90
CA LEU A 295 -4.38 -13.67 4.31
C LEU A 295 -3.54 -12.66 5.11
N ALA A 296 -2.45 -12.15 4.55
CA ALA A 296 -1.67 -11.08 5.19
C ALA A 296 -2.49 -9.79 5.31
N ARG A 297 -3.24 -9.41 4.27
CA ARG A 297 -4.12 -8.24 4.28
C ARG A 297 -5.21 -8.35 5.36
N ALA A 298 -5.82 -9.52 5.50
CA ALA A 298 -6.79 -9.85 6.55
C ALA A 298 -6.22 -9.61 7.95
N VAL A 299 -4.98 -10.03 8.21
CA VAL A 299 -4.28 -9.75 9.48
C VAL A 299 -4.07 -8.25 9.70
N PHE A 300 -3.64 -7.53 8.65
CA PHE A 300 -3.39 -6.08 8.75
C PHE A 300 -4.66 -5.26 8.96
N ASP A 301 -5.78 -5.64 8.34
CA ASP A 301 -7.07 -4.96 8.51
C ASP A 301 -7.55 -5.00 9.97
N GLU A 302 -7.24 -6.09 10.67
CA GLU A 302 -7.50 -6.28 12.11
C GLU A 302 -6.44 -5.62 13.01
N ARG A 303 -5.63 -4.71 12.46
CA ARG A 303 -4.54 -3.98 13.16
C ARG A 303 -3.52 -4.91 13.82
N SER A 304 -3.34 -6.09 13.26
CA SER A 304 -2.41 -7.10 13.76
C SER A 304 -1.22 -7.21 12.82
N THR A 305 -0.13 -7.83 13.28
CA THR A 305 1.08 -8.00 12.48
C THR A 305 1.32 -9.47 12.16
N LEU A 306 1.70 -9.76 10.92
CA LEU A 306 2.07 -11.10 10.50
C LEU A 306 3.58 -11.29 10.69
N GLN A 307 3.97 -12.22 11.55
CA GLN A 307 5.38 -12.48 11.86
C GLN A 307 5.98 -13.55 10.94
N GLU A 308 5.24 -14.64 10.73
CA GLU A 308 5.70 -15.77 9.93
C GLU A 308 4.54 -16.41 9.18
N VAL A 309 4.83 -16.90 7.98
CA VAL A 309 3.92 -17.70 7.16
C VAL A 309 4.63 -19.01 6.84
N ARG A 310 3.92 -20.12 7.01
CA ARG A 310 4.35 -21.43 6.52
C ARG A 310 3.35 -21.96 5.52
N ASP A 311 3.81 -22.20 4.30
CA ASP A 311 3.01 -22.71 3.19
C ASP A 311 3.69 -23.94 2.56
N PRO A 312 2.96 -24.80 1.82
CA PRO A 312 3.54 -26.03 1.28
C PRO A 312 4.70 -25.81 0.30
N ASN A 313 4.74 -24.64 -0.35
CA ASN A 313 5.78 -24.26 -1.32
C ASN A 313 6.78 -23.24 -0.74
N GLY A 314 6.79 -23.08 0.58
CA GLY A 314 7.63 -22.12 1.29
C GLY A 314 9.12 -22.46 1.24
N ALA A 315 9.94 -21.50 1.67
CA ALA A 315 11.38 -21.70 1.81
C ALA A 315 11.70 -22.84 2.81
N PRO A 316 12.87 -23.50 2.71
CA PRO A 316 13.27 -24.53 3.67
C PRO A 316 13.16 -24.06 5.12
N GLY A 317 12.45 -24.82 5.96
CA GLY A 317 12.18 -24.45 7.36
C GLY A 317 10.92 -23.60 7.57
N LYS A 318 10.27 -23.13 6.50
CA LYS A 318 8.97 -22.42 6.49
C LYS A 318 7.92 -23.15 5.66
N THR A 319 8.04 -24.47 5.54
CA THR A 319 7.07 -25.30 4.82
C THR A 319 6.01 -25.85 5.76
N SER A 320 4.81 -26.09 5.23
CA SER A 320 3.69 -26.77 5.90
C SER A 320 3.25 -28.01 5.10
N ALA A 321 2.37 -28.83 5.68
CA ALA A 321 1.80 -29.97 4.95
C ALA A 321 0.89 -29.45 3.81
N PRO A 322 0.84 -30.13 2.65
CA PRO A 322 -0.09 -29.78 1.58
C PRO A 322 -1.52 -29.60 2.08
N GLY A 323 -2.20 -28.54 1.63
CA GLY A 323 -3.55 -28.18 2.10
C GLY A 323 -3.61 -27.45 3.44
N THR A 324 -2.47 -27.16 4.08
CA THR A 324 -2.40 -26.40 5.34
C THR A 324 -1.55 -25.14 5.19
N VAL A 325 -1.94 -24.06 5.84
CA VAL A 325 -1.16 -22.82 5.94
C VAL A 325 -1.14 -22.40 7.41
N LEU A 326 0.05 -22.14 7.95
CA LEU A 326 0.21 -21.65 9.32
C LEU A 326 0.61 -20.19 9.29
N LEU A 327 -0.14 -19.36 10.02
CA LEU A 327 0.08 -17.92 10.14
C LEU A 327 0.45 -17.61 11.59
N LEU A 328 1.70 -17.20 11.83
CA LEU A 328 2.10 -16.67 13.13
C LEU A 328 1.78 -15.19 13.18
N VAL A 329 0.83 -14.81 14.02
CA VAL A 329 0.35 -13.44 14.16
C VAL A 329 0.72 -12.85 15.52
N SER A 330 1.03 -11.57 15.52
CA SER A 330 1.10 -10.75 16.72
C SER A 330 -0.16 -9.90 16.81
N THR A 331 -0.94 -10.16 17.85
CA THR A 331 -2.19 -9.44 18.10
C THR A 331 -2.44 -9.38 19.60
N GLU A 332 -3.30 -8.47 20.03
CA GLU A 332 -3.79 -8.43 21.40
C GLU A 332 -4.70 -9.65 21.65
N PRO A 333 -4.68 -10.26 22.85
CA PRO A 333 -5.53 -11.42 23.16
C PRO A 333 -7.02 -11.19 22.86
N ALA A 334 -7.51 -9.98 23.11
CA ALA A 334 -8.90 -9.60 22.85
C ALA A 334 -9.25 -9.56 21.34
N ARG A 335 -8.28 -9.31 20.46
CA ARG A 335 -8.47 -9.23 19.00
C ARG A 335 -8.27 -10.56 18.30
N TYR A 336 -7.65 -11.55 18.96
CA TYR A 336 -7.33 -12.83 18.37
C TYR A 336 -8.52 -13.50 17.66
N GLN A 337 -9.71 -13.47 18.26
CA GLN A 337 -10.92 -14.05 17.65
C GLN A 337 -11.34 -13.33 16.38
N SER A 338 -11.28 -11.99 16.36
CA SER A 338 -11.56 -11.18 15.17
C SER A 338 -10.59 -11.51 14.04
N VAL A 339 -9.30 -11.57 14.36
CA VAL A 339 -8.23 -11.95 13.42
C VAL A 339 -8.46 -13.36 12.88
N ASN A 340 -8.76 -14.33 13.73
CA ASN A 340 -9.02 -15.70 13.32
C ASN A 340 -10.25 -15.77 12.40
N ALA A 341 -11.39 -15.19 12.80
CA ALA A 341 -12.60 -15.16 11.99
C ALA A 341 -12.35 -14.56 10.60
N ARG A 342 -11.66 -13.43 10.53
CA ARG A 342 -11.31 -12.76 9.27
C ARG A 342 -10.42 -13.62 8.37
N ILE A 343 -9.46 -14.35 8.94
CA ILE A 343 -8.63 -15.31 8.20
C ILE A 343 -9.46 -16.49 7.69
N GLN A 344 -10.37 -17.02 8.50
CA GLN A 344 -11.27 -18.11 8.11
C GLN A 344 -12.25 -17.69 7.00
N GLU A 345 -12.69 -16.43 6.96
CA GLU A 345 -13.49 -15.88 5.85
C GLU A 345 -12.68 -15.73 4.55
N THR A 346 -11.37 -15.50 4.68
CA THR A 346 -10.49 -15.19 3.54
C THR A 346 -9.83 -16.44 2.92
N ARG A 347 -9.78 -17.57 3.65
CA ARG A 347 -9.12 -18.81 3.18
C ARG A 347 -9.87 -19.48 2.01
N ALA A 348 -9.16 -20.28 1.24
CA ALA A 348 -9.78 -21.13 0.21
C ALA A 348 -10.61 -22.26 0.83
N ALA A 349 -11.65 -22.68 0.12
CA ALA A 349 -12.27 -23.97 0.34
C ALA A 349 -11.22 -25.09 0.20
N GLY A 350 -11.15 -25.98 1.20
CA GLY A 350 -10.19 -27.09 1.23
C GLY A 350 -8.79 -26.76 1.78
N VAL A 351 -8.48 -25.49 2.07
CA VAL A 351 -7.25 -25.11 2.79
C VAL A 351 -7.55 -24.94 4.26
N LEU A 352 -6.79 -25.62 5.13
CA LEU A 352 -6.81 -25.40 6.57
C LEU A 352 -5.85 -24.27 6.92
N ALA A 353 -6.40 -23.11 7.29
CA ALA A 353 -5.62 -21.97 7.79
C ALA A 353 -5.58 -22.01 9.31
N THR A 354 -4.39 -22.25 9.88
CA THR A 354 -4.15 -22.28 11.32
C THR A 354 -3.49 -20.97 11.75
N VAL A 355 -4.13 -20.25 12.65
CA VAL A 355 -3.64 -18.98 13.19
C VAL A 355 -2.96 -19.26 14.51
N VAL A 356 -1.72 -18.83 14.67
CA VAL A 356 -0.94 -19.02 15.90
C VAL A 356 -0.58 -17.66 16.47
N ALA A 357 -0.89 -17.42 17.73
CA ALA A 357 -0.44 -16.25 18.49
C ALA A 357 0.28 -16.70 19.76
N ARG A 358 1.39 -16.05 20.11
CA ARG A 358 2.22 -16.43 21.25
C ARG A 358 2.12 -15.41 22.36
N TYR A 359 1.71 -15.87 23.54
CA TYR A 359 1.50 -14.99 24.70
C TYR A 359 2.34 -15.39 25.90
N VAL A 360 2.88 -14.38 26.57
CA VAL A 360 3.35 -14.47 27.96
C VAL A 360 2.24 -13.90 28.83
N PHE A 361 1.53 -14.78 29.52
CA PHE A 361 0.53 -14.40 30.52
C PHE A 361 1.23 -13.96 31.80
N VAL A 362 0.82 -12.81 32.33
CA VAL A 362 1.34 -12.22 33.56
C VAL A 362 0.20 -12.11 34.56
N THR A 363 0.34 -12.77 35.70
CA THR A 363 -0.60 -12.76 36.82
C THR A 363 0.07 -12.08 38.02
N PRO A 364 -0.02 -10.74 38.13
CA PRO A 364 0.49 -10.03 39.29
C PRO A 364 -0.46 -10.21 40.47
N ARG A 365 0.07 -10.75 41.58
CA ARG A 365 -0.63 -10.76 42.87
C ARG A 365 -0.32 -9.48 43.60
N MET A 366 -1.35 -8.75 44.00
CA MET A 366 -1.18 -7.44 44.60
C MET A 366 -1.85 -7.36 45.96
N SER A 367 -1.36 -6.46 46.81
CA SER A 367 -2.09 -6.05 47.99
C SER A 367 -2.35 -4.55 48.02
N LEU A 368 -3.52 -4.20 48.53
CA LEU A 368 -4.01 -2.85 48.75
C LEU A 368 -4.20 -2.65 50.26
N THR A 369 -3.60 -1.61 50.81
CA THR A 369 -3.78 -1.19 52.21
C THR A 369 -4.79 -0.06 52.29
N LEU A 370 -6.03 -0.37 52.68
CA LEU A 370 -7.10 0.62 52.73
C LEU A 370 -6.91 1.59 53.91
N THR A 371 -7.10 2.88 53.65
CA THR A 371 -7.07 3.94 54.69
C THR A 371 -8.42 4.13 55.38
N ALA A 372 -9.50 3.58 54.81
CA ALA A 372 -10.85 3.63 55.36
C ALA A 372 -11.63 2.37 54.99
N PRO A 373 -12.58 1.91 55.83
CA PRO A 373 -13.41 0.75 55.52
C PRO A 373 -14.33 1.03 54.32
N LEU A 374 -14.26 0.16 53.31
CA LEU A 374 -15.11 0.18 52.12
C LEU A 374 -16.20 -0.89 52.20
N THR A 375 -17.36 -0.59 51.63
CA THR A 375 -18.44 -1.58 51.44
C THR A 375 -17.98 -2.69 50.47
N PRO A 376 -18.59 -3.89 50.51
CA PRO A 376 -18.26 -4.97 49.58
C PRO A 376 -18.33 -4.55 48.09
N ALA A 377 -19.34 -3.75 47.73
CA ALA A 377 -19.46 -3.19 46.38
C ALA A 377 -18.33 -2.19 46.04
N GLY A 378 -17.92 -1.37 47.00
CA GLY A 378 -16.79 -0.45 46.84
C GLY A 378 -15.46 -1.18 46.64
N LYS A 379 -15.24 -2.29 47.37
CA LYS A 379 -14.07 -3.16 47.18
C LYS A 379 -14.05 -3.77 45.78
N LEU A 380 -15.16 -4.33 45.31
CA LEU A 380 -15.24 -4.93 43.97
C LEU A 380 -14.97 -3.90 42.86
N LYS A 381 -15.52 -2.69 43.00
CA LYS A 381 -15.28 -1.58 42.06
C LYS A 381 -13.79 -1.20 42.01
N LEU A 382 -13.14 -1.11 43.18
CA LEU A 382 -11.72 -0.77 43.27
C LEU A 382 -10.82 -1.84 42.62
N VAL A 383 -11.14 -3.13 42.83
CA VAL A 383 -10.45 -4.23 42.14
C VAL A 383 -10.65 -4.16 40.63
N GLY A 384 -11.86 -3.89 40.15
CA GLY A 384 -12.13 -3.72 38.71
C GLY A 384 -11.36 -2.55 38.10
N GLN A 385 -11.28 -1.42 38.81
CA GLN A 385 -10.46 -0.27 38.40
C GLN A 385 -8.96 -0.60 38.36
N LEU A 386 -8.46 -1.38 39.32
CA LEU A 386 -7.05 -1.84 39.35
C LEU A 386 -6.74 -2.72 38.14
N ILE A 387 -7.54 -3.75 37.91
CA ILE A 387 -7.37 -4.67 36.77
C ILE A 387 -7.48 -3.89 35.46
N GLY A 388 -8.47 -2.99 35.34
CA GLY A 388 -8.63 -2.15 34.16
C GLY A 388 -7.44 -1.21 33.89
N ALA A 389 -6.84 -0.63 34.93
CA ALA A 389 -5.66 0.22 34.79
C ALA A 389 -4.41 -0.56 34.33
N LEU A 390 -4.22 -1.77 34.85
CA LEU A 390 -3.16 -2.67 34.42
C LEU A 390 -3.39 -3.16 32.99
N GLN A 391 -4.62 -3.51 32.64
CA GLN A 391 -4.99 -3.93 31.29
C GLN A 391 -4.68 -2.82 30.28
N ALA A 392 -5.11 -1.59 30.58
CA ALA A 392 -4.85 -0.43 29.72
C ALA A 392 -3.36 -0.14 29.53
N TYR A 393 -2.50 -0.49 30.49
CA TYR A 393 -1.05 -0.41 30.31
C TYR A 393 -0.52 -1.54 29.42
N VAL A 394 -0.92 -2.79 29.67
CA VAL A 394 -0.48 -3.94 28.89
C VAL A 394 -0.90 -3.80 27.41
N ASP A 395 -2.07 -3.25 27.14
CA ASP A 395 -2.56 -3.00 25.77
C ASP A 395 -1.70 -1.98 24.99
N THR A 396 -0.84 -1.21 25.66
CA THR A 396 0.11 -0.30 24.99
C THR A 396 1.41 -0.97 24.56
N LEU A 397 1.68 -2.19 25.04
CA LEU A 397 2.93 -2.90 24.76
C LEU A 397 2.89 -3.55 23.38
N GLN A 398 3.96 -3.35 22.60
CA GLN A 398 4.14 -4.08 21.36
C GLN A 398 4.75 -5.45 21.63
N ALA A 399 4.67 -6.34 20.64
CA ALA A 399 5.27 -7.66 20.74
C ALA A 399 6.79 -7.56 20.97
N GLY A 400 7.28 -8.27 21.99
CA GLY A 400 8.66 -8.25 22.44
C GLY A 400 9.00 -7.14 23.44
N ASP A 401 8.10 -6.17 23.69
CA ASP A 401 8.35 -5.13 24.69
C ASP A 401 8.29 -5.72 26.11
N PRO A 402 9.23 -5.35 27.00
CA PRO A 402 9.18 -5.75 28.39
C PRO A 402 8.09 -5.00 29.15
N ALA A 403 7.37 -5.69 30.01
CA ALA A 403 6.42 -5.06 30.92
C ALA A 403 7.12 -4.62 32.21
N ASP A 404 7.33 -3.31 32.35
CA ASP A 404 7.98 -2.71 33.51
C ASP A 404 7.03 -2.49 34.70
N ALA A 405 7.42 -2.97 35.88
CA ALA A 405 6.64 -2.87 37.11
C ALA A 405 6.43 -1.44 37.61
N GLN A 406 7.39 -0.53 37.43
CA GLN A 406 7.24 0.88 37.81
C GLN A 406 6.18 1.55 36.95
N LYS A 407 6.18 1.29 35.63
CA LYS A 407 5.15 1.81 34.72
C LYS A 407 3.76 1.23 35.03
N MET A 408 3.69 -0.04 35.46
CA MET A 408 2.44 -0.62 35.98
C MET A 408 1.94 0.14 37.22
N LEU A 409 2.82 0.39 38.20
CA LEU A 409 2.46 1.15 39.40
C LEU A 409 2.06 2.60 39.08
N GLU A 410 2.74 3.24 38.15
CA GLU A 410 2.38 4.57 37.65
C GLU A 410 0.98 4.58 37.02
N ALA A 411 0.67 3.58 36.19
CA ALA A 411 -0.65 3.44 35.57
C ALA A 411 -1.76 3.28 36.62
N ILE A 412 -1.53 2.47 37.63
CA ILE A 412 -2.46 2.27 38.76
C ILE A 412 -2.62 3.56 39.59
N ASN A 413 -1.52 4.24 39.89
CA ASN A 413 -1.50 5.44 40.75
C ASN A 413 -2.15 6.67 40.11
N LYS A 414 -2.51 6.62 38.83
CA LYS A 414 -3.35 7.65 38.18
C LYS A 414 -4.77 7.69 38.77
N ILE A 415 -5.24 6.57 39.34
CA ILE A 415 -6.55 6.50 40.00
C ILE A 415 -6.37 6.90 41.47
N PRO A 416 -6.95 8.04 41.92
CA PRO A 416 -6.71 8.57 43.27
C PRO A 416 -7.09 7.59 44.38
N GLU A 417 -8.20 6.87 44.18
CA GLU A 417 -8.75 5.88 45.11
C GLU A 417 -7.75 4.73 45.35
N ILE A 418 -7.05 4.28 44.30
CA ILE A 418 -6.04 3.22 44.41
C ILE A 418 -4.73 3.77 44.98
N LYS A 419 -4.31 4.98 44.58
CA LYS A 419 -3.11 5.62 45.12
C LYS A 419 -3.17 5.77 46.65
N SER A 420 -4.34 6.15 47.17
CA SER A 420 -4.57 6.21 48.62
C SER A 420 -4.51 4.84 49.30
N ALA A 421 -4.82 3.77 48.57
CA ALA A 421 -4.77 2.39 49.04
C ALA A 421 -3.36 1.74 48.97
N LYS A 422 -2.29 2.51 48.71
CA LYS A 422 -0.88 2.06 48.74
C LYS A 422 -0.67 0.69 48.07
N PRO A 423 -0.81 0.59 46.74
CA PRO A 423 -0.69 -0.69 46.04
C PRO A 423 0.74 -1.21 46.10
N ARG A 424 0.90 -2.50 46.38
CA ARG A 424 2.19 -3.21 46.30
C ARG A 424 2.02 -4.57 45.63
N PHE A 425 3.05 -5.02 44.92
CA PHE A 425 3.12 -6.39 44.42
C PHE A 425 3.50 -7.33 45.57
N LEU A 426 2.90 -8.51 45.58
CA LEU A 426 3.25 -9.62 46.48
C LEU A 426 4.02 -10.70 45.73
N ASP A 427 3.58 -11.00 44.51
CA ASP A 427 4.19 -12.01 43.65
C ASP A 427 3.79 -11.73 42.19
N VAL A 428 4.54 -12.28 41.24
CA VAL A 428 4.22 -12.21 39.82
C VAL A 428 4.46 -13.57 39.19
N ILE A 429 3.37 -14.18 38.75
CA ILE A 429 3.41 -15.48 38.07
C ILE A 429 3.41 -15.20 36.57
N THR A 430 4.29 -15.89 35.85
CA THR A 430 4.37 -15.82 34.39
C THR A 430 4.20 -17.20 33.79
N ALA A 431 3.45 -17.29 32.69
CA ALA A 431 3.28 -18.51 31.93
C ALA A 431 3.29 -18.22 30.43
N LYS A 432 3.90 -19.11 29.64
CA LYS A 432 3.89 -19.03 28.19
C LYS A 432 2.82 -19.95 27.61
N ALA A 433 2.16 -19.52 26.54
CA ALA A 433 1.34 -20.40 25.71
C ALA A 433 1.36 -19.96 24.23
N ASP A 434 1.38 -20.95 23.35
CA ASP A 434 1.06 -20.79 21.93
C ASP A 434 -0.46 -21.03 21.81
N ILE A 435 -1.18 -20.05 21.28
CA ILE A 435 -2.61 -20.15 21.00
C ILE A 435 -2.72 -20.42 19.50
N ASN A 436 -3.08 -21.65 19.12
CA ASN A 436 -3.05 -22.12 17.73
C ASN A 436 -4.42 -22.53 17.16
N ASP A 437 -5.48 -22.57 17.98
CA ASP A 437 -6.89 -22.57 17.60
C ASP A 437 -7.71 -22.46 18.90
N PRO A 438 -8.96 -21.95 18.91
CA PRO A 438 -9.87 -22.30 19.97
C PRO A 438 -10.21 -23.77 19.72
N GLY A 439 -9.49 -24.70 20.36
CA GLY A 439 -9.90 -26.10 20.36
C GLY A 439 -11.41 -26.14 20.61
N VAL A 440 -12.15 -27.07 19.99
CA VAL A 440 -13.61 -27.12 20.19
C VAL A 440 -13.99 -27.28 21.68
N GLN A 441 -13.01 -27.58 22.54
CA GLN A 441 -13.05 -27.63 24.00
C GLN A 441 -13.91 -26.54 24.66
N PRO A 442 -13.68 -25.21 24.56
CA PRO A 442 -14.48 -24.25 25.33
C PRO A 442 -15.94 -24.21 24.88
N LEU A 443 -16.22 -24.43 23.59
CA LEU A 443 -17.60 -24.56 23.09
C LEU A 443 -18.23 -25.87 23.58
N VAL A 444 -17.48 -26.97 23.54
CA VAL A 444 -17.93 -28.28 24.04
C VAL A 444 -18.14 -28.23 25.55
N GLU A 445 -17.26 -27.61 26.32
CA GLU A 445 -17.37 -27.40 27.77
C GLU A 445 -18.53 -26.44 28.10
N ALA A 446 -18.71 -25.36 27.34
CA ALA A 446 -19.86 -24.46 27.50
C ALA A 446 -21.18 -25.16 27.16
N LEU A 447 -21.22 -25.99 26.11
CA LEU A 447 -22.39 -26.81 25.76
C LEU A 447 -22.65 -27.89 26.82
N VAL A 448 -21.61 -28.57 27.30
CA VAL A 448 -21.72 -29.57 28.38
C VAL A 448 -22.20 -28.92 29.68
N ALA A 449 -21.66 -27.76 30.06
CA ALA A 449 -22.09 -27.01 31.23
C ALA A 449 -23.54 -26.50 31.08
N ALA A 450 -23.91 -25.99 29.90
CA ALA A 450 -25.27 -25.56 29.60
C ALA A 450 -26.27 -26.72 29.68
N VAL A 451 -25.89 -27.91 29.21
CA VAL A 451 -26.70 -29.14 29.31
C VAL A 451 -26.78 -29.65 30.76
N GLN A 452 -25.69 -29.55 31.54
CA GLN A 452 -25.66 -29.99 32.95
C GLN A 452 -26.41 -29.05 33.90
N ALA A 453 -26.48 -27.75 33.59
CA ALA A 453 -27.15 -26.75 34.41
C ALA A 453 -28.69 -26.78 34.31
N VAL A 454 -29.25 -27.50 33.32
CA VAL A 454 -30.70 -27.57 33.07
C VAL A 454 -31.24 -28.96 33.45
N PRO A 455 -32.33 -29.07 34.23
CA PRO A 455 -32.96 -30.35 34.52
C PRO A 455 -33.44 -31.05 33.23
N PRO A 456 -33.23 -32.38 33.09
CA PRO A 456 -33.54 -33.11 31.85
C PRO A 456 -35.03 -33.16 31.46
N SER A 457 -35.93 -32.67 32.33
CA SER A 457 -37.38 -32.62 32.11
C SER A 457 -37.87 -31.36 31.38
N ASP A 458 -37.02 -30.36 31.13
CA ASP A 458 -37.42 -29.09 30.50
C ASP A 458 -36.70 -28.86 29.15
N ALA A 459 -37.36 -29.29 28.07
CA ALA A 459 -36.84 -29.19 26.71
C ALA A 459 -36.70 -27.73 26.21
N THR A 460 -37.53 -26.81 26.71
CA THR A 460 -37.50 -25.40 26.28
C THR A 460 -36.36 -24.65 26.97
N ALA A 461 -36.12 -24.93 28.26
CA ALA A 461 -34.97 -24.42 28.98
C ALA A 461 -33.65 -24.95 28.40
N LEU A 462 -33.59 -26.24 28.01
CA LEU A 462 -32.41 -26.84 27.37
C LEU A 462 -32.10 -26.17 26.02
N ALA A 463 -33.11 -26.00 25.17
CA ALA A 463 -32.96 -25.35 23.86
C ALA A 463 -32.49 -23.90 24.01
N THR A 464 -32.97 -23.19 25.02
CA THR A 464 -32.55 -21.82 25.33
C THR A 464 -31.11 -21.78 25.81
N ALA A 465 -30.71 -22.66 26.73
CA ALA A 465 -29.34 -22.74 27.25
C ALA A 465 -28.31 -23.07 26.16
N ILE A 466 -28.63 -24.01 25.26
CA ILE A 466 -27.79 -24.34 24.10
C ILE A 466 -27.69 -23.15 23.15
N LYS A 467 -28.82 -22.49 22.85
CA LYS A 467 -28.82 -21.30 21.98
C LYS A 467 -28.01 -20.15 22.58
N THR A 468 -28.09 -19.94 23.89
CA THR A 468 -27.28 -18.96 24.60
C THR A 468 -25.79 -19.32 24.54
N ALA A 469 -25.42 -20.58 24.80
CA ALA A 469 -24.02 -21.01 24.68
C ALA A 469 -23.44 -20.87 23.26
N LEU A 470 -24.27 -21.02 22.23
CA LEU A 470 -23.88 -20.84 20.81
C LEU A 470 -23.80 -19.37 20.38
N THR A 471 -24.39 -18.44 21.14
CA THR A 471 -24.50 -17.02 20.75
C THR A 471 -23.81 -16.06 21.71
N SER A 472 -23.39 -16.53 22.89
CA SER A 472 -22.60 -15.75 23.82
C SER A 472 -21.17 -15.59 23.31
N ASP A 473 -20.62 -14.37 23.43
CA ASP A 473 -19.18 -14.12 23.34
C ASP A 473 -18.48 -14.90 24.46
N VAL A 474 -18.12 -16.15 24.19
CA VAL A 474 -17.29 -16.94 25.11
C VAL A 474 -15.91 -16.30 25.06
N ALA A 475 -15.58 -15.53 26.10
CA ALA A 475 -14.20 -15.11 26.33
C ALA A 475 -13.32 -16.36 26.22
N PRO A 476 -12.23 -16.33 25.43
CA PRO A 476 -11.42 -17.52 25.24
C PRO A 476 -10.95 -18.02 26.60
N LEU A 477 -11.45 -19.18 27.02
CA LEU A 477 -10.78 -19.96 28.03
C LEU A 477 -9.49 -20.42 27.36
N PHE A 478 -8.37 -19.78 27.71
CA PHE A 478 -7.03 -20.17 27.25
C PHE A 478 -6.68 -21.53 27.86
N GLY A 479 -7.30 -22.58 27.33
CA GLY A 479 -7.32 -23.94 27.90
C GLY A 479 -6.17 -24.83 27.48
N GLU A 480 -5.19 -24.35 26.71
CA GLU A 480 -4.02 -25.15 26.37
C GLU A 480 -2.86 -24.89 27.32
N SER A 481 -2.08 -25.95 27.58
CA SER A 481 -1.02 -26.11 28.59
C SER A 481 -0.10 -24.89 28.76
N ARG A 482 -0.56 -23.93 29.57
CA ARG A 482 0.26 -22.81 30.05
C ARG A 482 1.47 -23.38 30.76
N THR A 483 2.64 -23.11 30.22
CA THR A 483 3.90 -23.56 30.84
C THR A 483 4.41 -22.44 31.74
N ALA A 484 4.42 -22.67 33.06
CA ALA A 484 4.96 -21.72 34.02
C ALA A 484 6.43 -21.41 33.69
N HIS A 485 6.80 -20.13 33.71
CA HIS A 485 8.10 -19.68 33.21
C HIS A 485 8.69 -18.53 34.03
N ARG A 486 8.95 -18.78 35.32
CA ARG A 486 9.42 -17.78 36.30
C ARG A 486 10.67 -17.00 35.86
N SER A 487 11.53 -17.57 35.02
CA SER A 487 12.73 -16.91 34.50
C SER A 487 12.45 -15.67 33.62
N LEU A 488 11.21 -15.46 33.18
CA LEU A 488 10.81 -14.26 32.44
C LEU A 488 10.65 -13.03 33.34
N VAL A 489 10.57 -13.22 34.66
CA VAL A 489 10.54 -12.11 35.63
C VAL A 489 11.99 -11.78 36.00
N VAL A 490 12.47 -10.64 35.55
CA VAL A 490 13.88 -10.23 35.63
C VAL A 490 14.02 -9.00 36.54
N GLY A 491 14.94 -9.09 37.51
CA GLY A 491 15.39 -7.99 38.37
C GLY A 491 16.65 -7.32 37.82
N LYS A 492 17.47 -6.69 38.67
CA LYS A 492 18.64 -5.93 38.19
C LYS A 492 19.76 -6.79 37.59
N SER A 493 19.91 -8.03 38.06
CA SER A 493 21.08 -8.88 37.78
C SER A 493 20.75 -10.32 37.36
N GLY A 494 19.46 -10.62 37.13
CA GLY A 494 18.99 -11.99 36.87
C GLY A 494 17.50 -12.16 37.21
N PRO A 495 17.03 -13.39 37.50
CA PRO A 495 15.67 -13.61 37.96
C PRO A 495 15.33 -12.74 39.18
N ALA A 496 14.16 -12.10 39.16
CA ALA A 496 13.76 -11.17 40.21
C ALA A 496 13.66 -11.87 41.58
N THR A 497 14.24 -11.25 42.59
CA THR A 497 14.08 -11.67 43.99
C THR A 497 12.75 -11.17 44.56
N ASP A 498 12.23 -11.83 45.60
CA ASP A 498 10.96 -11.43 46.22
C ASP A 498 11.02 -9.98 46.74
N ALA A 499 12.17 -9.54 47.26
CA ALA A 499 12.39 -8.16 47.68
C ALA A 499 12.35 -7.15 46.52
N GLU A 500 12.85 -7.53 45.33
CA GLU A 500 12.74 -6.71 44.12
C GLU A 500 11.31 -6.67 43.60
N ILE A 501 10.55 -7.77 43.70
CA ILE A 501 9.14 -7.81 43.32
C ILE A 501 8.31 -6.90 44.21
N GLU A 502 8.46 -6.99 45.54
CA GLU A 502 7.75 -6.13 46.49
C GLU A 502 8.11 -4.65 46.34
N ALA A 503 9.35 -4.34 45.98
CA ALA A 503 9.80 -2.98 45.67
C ALA A 503 9.33 -2.46 44.30
N GLY A 504 8.69 -3.31 43.47
CA GLY A 504 8.32 -2.98 42.10
C GLY A 504 9.54 -2.78 41.17
N ALA A 505 10.67 -3.39 41.49
CA ALA A 505 11.93 -3.29 40.76
C ALA A 505 12.18 -4.51 39.86
N PHE A 506 11.17 -4.90 39.07
CA PHE A 506 11.24 -6.02 38.13
C PHE A 506 10.67 -5.66 36.75
N GLN A 507 11.01 -6.46 35.76
CA GLN A 507 10.42 -6.42 34.43
C GLN A 507 10.02 -7.84 34.01
N VAL A 508 8.89 -7.98 33.31
CA VAL A 508 8.58 -9.23 32.61
C VAL A 508 9.09 -9.10 31.18
N VAL A 509 10.11 -9.89 30.84
CA VAL A 509 10.77 -9.85 29.54
C VAL A 509 10.30 -11.03 28.71
N PRO A 510 9.63 -10.80 27.55
CA PRO A 510 9.26 -11.88 26.65
C PRO A 510 10.49 -12.61 26.11
N PRO A 511 10.42 -13.92 25.86
CA PRO A 511 11.55 -14.67 25.30
C PRO A 511 11.87 -14.22 23.87
N SER A 512 13.15 -14.24 23.51
CA SER A 512 13.66 -13.91 22.17
C SER A 512 13.80 -15.19 21.31
N ASP A 513 12.74 -15.57 20.60
CA ASP A 513 12.76 -16.73 19.67
C ASP A 513 13.16 -16.27 18.25
N GLY A 514 14.38 -15.74 18.12
CA GLY A 514 14.87 -15.19 16.84
C GLY A 514 14.07 -13.98 16.39
N ASN A 515 13.44 -14.05 15.21
CA ASN A 515 12.59 -12.97 14.68
C ASN A 515 11.14 -13.03 15.18
N ASN A 516 10.74 -14.11 15.85
CA ASN A 516 9.38 -14.31 16.32
C ASN A 516 9.22 -13.72 17.73
N LYS A 517 8.30 -12.77 17.87
CA LYS A 517 8.10 -12.00 19.10
C LYS A 517 6.90 -12.49 19.87
N TRP A 518 7.03 -12.51 21.19
CA TRP A 518 5.95 -12.86 22.12
C TRP A 518 5.23 -11.61 22.59
N SER A 519 3.90 -11.66 22.67
CA SER A 519 3.09 -10.55 23.20
C SER A 519 2.77 -10.80 24.68
N ILE A 520 2.70 -9.74 25.49
CA ILE A 520 2.35 -9.86 26.91
C ILE A 520 0.83 -9.75 27.05
N ALA A 521 0.25 -10.64 27.86
CA ALA A 521 -1.17 -10.66 28.18
C ALA A 521 -1.36 -10.59 29.69
N LEU A 522 -2.24 -9.71 30.17
CA LEU A 522 -2.61 -9.68 31.59
C LEU A 522 -3.58 -10.84 31.87
N ASP A 523 -3.27 -11.64 32.89
CA ASP A 523 -4.11 -12.74 33.37
C ASP A 523 -4.33 -12.57 34.87
N MET A 524 -5.06 -11.52 35.24
CA MET A 524 -5.30 -11.14 36.62
C MET A 524 -6.78 -11.28 36.96
N GLN A 525 -7.08 -12.01 38.03
CA GLN A 525 -8.44 -12.19 38.54
C GLN A 525 -8.65 -11.38 39.82
N PRO A 526 -9.91 -11.08 40.20
CA PRO A 526 -10.20 -10.41 41.47
C PRO A 526 -9.61 -11.12 42.71
N SER A 527 -9.46 -12.45 42.64
CA SER A 527 -8.85 -13.26 43.70
C SER A 527 -7.35 -13.02 43.90
N ASP A 528 -6.66 -12.44 42.90
CA ASP A 528 -5.23 -12.12 42.97
C ASP A 528 -4.95 -10.80 43.71
N VAL A 529 -6.02 -10.10 44.15
CA VAL A 529 -5.93 -8.85 44.92
C VAL A 529 -6.31 -9.09 46.37
N GLN A 530 -5.34 -8.91 47.26
CA GLN A 530 -5.58 -8.91 48.70
C GLN A 530 -5.80 -7.49 49.22
N MET A 531 -6.91 -7.26 49.92
CA MET A 531 -7.12 -6.00 50.63
C MET A 531 -6.83 -6.20 52.12
N ALA A 532 -5.86 -5.45 52.64
CA ALA A 532 -5.53 -5.40 54.06
C ALA A 532 -5.89 -4.01 54.62
N GLY A 533 -6.28 -3.98 55.90
CA GLY A 533 -6.66 -2.72 56.55
C GLY A 533 -8.14 -2.37 56.39
N GLY A 534 -8.69 -1.91 57.50
CA GLY A 534 -10.09 -1.52 57.74
C GLY A 534 -10.18 -0.97 59.14
#